data_AF-A0A0Q9WS23-F1
#
_entry.id   AF-A0A0Q9WS23-F1
#
_cell.length_a   1.000
_cell.length_b   1.000
_cell.length_c   1.000
_cell.angle_alpha   90.00
_cell.angle_beta   90.00
_cell.angle_gamma   90.00
#
_symmetry.space_group_name_H-M   'P 1'
#
loop_
_entity.id
_entity.type
_entity.pdbx_description
1 polymer ?
#
loop_
_entity_poly.entity_id
_entity_poly.type
_entity_poly.pdbx_seq_one_letter_code
_entity_poly.pdbx_strand_id
1 'polypeptide(L)' 'MVRPTLISLAKRVPLIQFRKGGAGAGAPKSAEKLGGGAAIEDWELPARFARKPIDPVEAAYINNGGPPNY' A
#
# COMPACT_ATOMS: atom_id res chain seq x y z
N MET A 1 4.08 10.88 -47.75
CA MET A 1 3.70 10.69 -46.33
C MET A 1 4.74 9.79 -45.68
N VAL A 2 5.46 10.25 -44.65
CA VAL A 2 6.01 9.52 -43.47
C VAL A 2 6.83 10.54 -42.67
N ARG A 3 6.41 10.81 -41.42
CA ARG A 3 7.18 11.50 -40.35
C ARG A 3 8.16 10.46 -39.79
N PRO A 4 9.42 10.78 -39.37
CA PRO A 4 9.63 11.41 -38.05
C PRO A 4 11.02 12.10 -37.83
N THR A 5 11.16 12.92 -36.79
CA THR A 5 12.36 12.92 -35.93
C THR A 5 12.02 13.46 -34.53
N LEU A 6 11.18 12.74 -33.80
CA LEU A 6 10.95 12.96 -32.35
C LEU A 6 12.15 12.52 -31.48
N ILE A 7 13.30 12.23 -32.08
CA ILE A 7 14.45 11.57 -31.41
C ILE A 7 15.41 12.59 -30.78
N SER A 8 15.38 13.85 -31.21
CA SER A 8 16.28 14.90 -30.70
C SER A 8 16.01 15.28 -29.23
N LEU A 9 14.74 15.26 -28.80
CA LEU A 9 14.34 15.67 -27.45
C LEU A 9 14.69 14.62 -26.37
N ALA A 10 14.90 13.37 -26.77
CA ALA A 10 15.14 12.24 -25.86
C ALA A 10 16.54 12.21 -25.23
N LYS A 11 17.50 13.02 -25.69
CA LYS A 11 18.89 12.99 -25.18
C LYS A 11 19.05 13.59 -23.78
N ARG A 12 18.10 14.39 -23.30
CA ARG A 12 18.15 15.07 -21.99
C ARG A 12 17.21 14.48 -20.94
N VAL A 13 16.30 13.60 -21.34
CA VAL A 13 15.38 12.95 -20.40
C VAL A 13 15.94 11.57 -20.11
N PRO A 14 16.48 11.31 -18.91
CA PRO A 14 16.93 9.97 -18.55
C PRO A 14 15.71 9.04 -18.55
N LEU A 15 15.63 8.17 -19.55
CA LEU A 15 14.61 7.13 -19.61
C LEU A 15 15.07 5.93 -18.79
N ILE A 16 14.28 5.57 -17.78
CA ILE A 16 14.52 4.37 -16.98
C ILE A 16 14.24 3.16 -17.88
N GLN A 17 15.25 2.32 -18.12
CA GLN A 17 15.10 1.06 -18.83
C GLN A 17 15.05 -0.10 -17.83
N PHE A 18 13.89 -0.74 -17.73
CA PHE A 18 13.75 -1.95 -16.93
C PHE A 18 14.34 -3.14 -17.69
N ARG A 19 15.25 -3.88 -17.03
CA ARG A 19 15.71 -5.18 -17.55
C ARG A 19 14.52 -6.14 -17.60
N LYS A 20 14.29 -6.74 -18.77
CA LYS A 20 13.37 -7.88 -18.90
C LYS A 20 14.01 -9.08 -18.20
N GLY A 21 13.68 -9.27 -16.92
CA GLY A 21 14.30 -10.25 -16.03
C GLY A 21 14.60 -9.75 -14.61
N GLY A 22 14.07 -8.59 -14.20
CA GLY A 22 14.25 -8.04 -12.85
C GLY A 22 13.28 -8.60 -11.81
N ALA A 23 13.25 -9.91 -11.58
CA ALA A 23 12.72 -10.43 -10.32
C ALA A 23 13.77 -10.17 -9.23
N GLY A 24 13.78 -8.99 -8.63
CA GLY A 24 14.76 -8.66 -7.59
C GLY A 24 14.99 -7.17 -7.41
N ALA A 25 13.98 -6.45 -6.96
CA ALA A 25 14.12 -5.24 -6.17
C ALA A 25 12.90 -5.20 -5.26
N GLY A 26 13.14 -5.27 -3.95
CA GLY A 26 12.13 -5.57 -2.93
C GLY A 26 10.88 -4.73 -3.06
N ALA A 27 9.78 -5.39 -3.43
CA ALA A 27 8.48 -4.98 -2.93
C ALA A 27 8.56 -4.93 -1.39
N PRO A 28 7.83 -4.03 -0.70
CA PRO A 28 7.60 -4.24 0.71
C PRO A 28 7.08 -5.66 0.83
N LYS A 29 7.80 -6.52 1.56
CA LYS A 29 7.27 -7.84 1.89
C LYS A 29 5.96 -7.55 2.59
N SER A 30 4.84 -7.79 1.90
CA SER A 30 3.54 -7.92 2.56
C SER A 30 3.80 -8.84 3.73
N ALA A 31 3.56 -8.35 4.95
CA ALA A 31 3.78 -9.09 6.17
C ALA A 31 3.39 -10.53 5.91
N GLU A 32 4.38 -11.42 5.94
CA GLU A 32 4.18 -12.82 5.64
C GLU A 32 3.09 -13.28 6.59
N LYS A 33 1.92 -13.62 6.03
CA LYS A 33 0.76 -14.05 6.81
C LYS A 33 1.15 -15.39 7.41
N LEU A 34 1.77 -15.35 8.59
CA LEU A 34 2.09 -16.51 9.40
C LEU A 34 0.76 -17.15 9.79
N GLY A 35 0.33 -18.14 9.01
CA GLY A 35 -0.84 -18.96 9.31
C GLY A 35 -1.77 -19.11 8.12
N GLY A 36 -1.56 -20.18 7.35
CA GLY A 36 -2.57 -20.74 6.45
C GLY A 36 -3.66 -21.54 7.16
N GLY A 37 -3.84 -21.34 8.47
CA GLY A 37 -4.95 -21.90 9.25
C GLY A 37 -6.19 -21.02 9.18
N ALA A 38 -7.33 -21.53 9.65
CA ALA A 38 -8.51 -20.70 9.90
C ALA A 38 -8.12 -19.50 10.77
N ALA A 39 -8.69 -18.33 10.48
CA ALA A 39 -8.51 -17.18 11.36
C ALA A 39 -9.02 -17.56 12.75
N ILE A 40 -8.24 -17.23 13.78
CA ILE A 40 -8.63 -17.43 15.17
C ILE A 40 -9.79 -16.49 15.47
N GLU A 41 -10.83 -17.00 16.13
CA GLU A 41 -12.00 -16.20 16.47
C GLU A 41 -11.74 -15.28 17.66
N ASP A 42 -12.52 -14.20 17.79
CA ASP A 42 -12.28 -13.18 18.82
C ASP A 42 -12.37 -13.74 20.26
N TRP A 43 -13.16 -14.80 20.47
CA TRP A 43 -13.31 -15.46 21.78
C TRP A 43 -12.14 -16.39 22.15
N GLU A 44 -11.34 -16.78 21.16
CA GLU A 44 -10.12 -17.57 21.34
C GLU A 44 -8.90 -16.68 21.62
N LEU A 45 -9.00 -15.36 21.35
CA LEU A 45 -7.93 -14.41 21.58
C LEU A 45 -7.77 -14.11 23.08
N PRO A 46 -6.52 -14.09 23.60
CA PRO A 46 -6.24 -13.57 24.93
C PRO A 46 -6.77 -12.14 25.10
N ALA A 47 -7.28 -11.82 26.29
CA ALA A 47 -7.93 -10.54 26.59
C ALA A 47 -7.11 -9.29 26.21
N ARG A 48 -5.77 -9.36 26.25
CA ARG A 48 -4.87 -8.26 25.86
C ARG A 48 -4.94 -7.89 24.37
N PHE A 49 -5.44 -8.81 23.53
CA PHE A 49 -5.62 -8.62 22.09
C PHE A 49 -7.09 -8.46 21.70
N ALA A 50 -8.01 -8.39 22.67
CA ALA A 50 -9.41 -8.13 22.40
C ALA A 50 -9.56 -6.78 21.67
N ARG A 51 -10.47 -6.74 20.70
CA ARG A 51 -10.80 -5.50 19.98
C ARG A 51 -11.35 -4.48 20.97
N LYS A 52 -10.87 -3.25 20.87
CA LYS A 52 -11.41 -2.14 21.65
C LYS A 52 -12.72 -1.67 21.02
N PRO A 53 -13.74 -1.33 21.82
CA PRO A 53 -14.91 -0.64 21.29
C PRO A 53 -14.46 0.71 20.70
N ILE A 54 -15.09 1.10 19.59
CA ILE A 54 -14.81 2.39 18.95
C ILE A 54 -15.38 3.52 19.83
N ASP A 55 -14.56 4.53 20.08
CA ASP A 55 -15.01 5.71 20.81
C ASP A 55 -15.88 6.62 19.92
N PRO A 56 -16.92 7.30 20.42
CA PRO A 56 -17.75 8.19 19.59
C PRO A 56 -16.96 9.30 18.89
N VAL A 57 -15.90 9.82 19.51
CA VAL A 57 -15.03 10.84 18.91
C VAL A 57 -14.21 10.23 17.78
N GLU A 58 -13.66 9.04 17.99
CA GLU A 58 -12.95 8.28 16.96
C GLU A 58 -13.87 7.96 15.77
N ALA A 59 -15.10 7.52 16.04
CA ALA A 59 -16.09 7.25 15.01
C ALA A 59 -16.40 8.50 14.18
N ALA A 60 -16.62 9.65 14.84
CA ALA A 60 -16.82 10.91 14.15
C ALA A 60 -15.59 11.32 13.32
N TYR A 61 -14.38 11.13 13.86
CA TYR A 61 -13.14 11.45 13.18
C TYR A 61 -12.93 10.61 11.91
N ILE A 62 -13.24 9.30 11.98
CA ILE A 62 -13.22 8.38 10.83
C ILE A 62 -14.28 8.79 9.81
N ASN A 63 -15.51 9.05 10.26
CA ASN A 63 -16.62 9.44 9.38
C ASN A 63 -16.38 10.78 8.68
N ASN A 64 -15.69 11.72 9.34
CA ASN A 64 -15.36 13.04 8.80
C ASN A 64 -14.02 13.08 8.05
N GLY A 65 -13.27 11.97 8.01
CA GLY A 65 -12.02 11.86 7.26
C GLY A 65 -10.82 12.57 7.90
N GLY A 66 -10.86 12.87 9.20
CA GLY A 66 -9.77 13.52 9.91
C GLY A 66 -10.20 14.68 10.81
N PRO A 67 -9.22 15.43 11.37
CA PRO A 67 -9.49 16.61 12.15
C PRO A 67 -9.94 17.76 11.23
N PRO A 68 -10.67 18.77 11.75
CA PRO A 68 -10.97 19.97 10.99
C PRO A 68 -9.65 20.63 10.56
N ASN A 69 -9.51 20.93 9.27
CA ASN A 69 -8.44 21.80 8.78
C ASN A 69 -8.78 23.24 9.21
N TYR A 70 -8.03 23.79 10.16
CA TYR A 70 -8.11 25.19 10.59
C TYR A 70 -7.12 26.06 9.81
#